data_AF-A0A370N128-F1
#
_entry.id   AF-A0A370N128-F1
#
_cell.length_a   1.000
_cell.length_b   1.000
_cell.length_c   1.000
_cell.angle_alpha   90.00
_cell.angle_beta   90.00
_cell.angle_gamma   90.00
#
_symmetry.space_group_name_H-M   'P 1'
#
loop_
_entity.id
_entity.type
_entity.pdbx_description
1 polymer ?
#
loop_
_entity_poly.entity_id
_entity_poly.type
_entity_poly.pdbx_seq_one_letter_code
_entity_poly.pdbx_strand_id
1 'polypeptide(L)'
;MKIRHAKLVSLAGTMLCSLTALSVMNAARAADASLNVYNWSDYIAKDTIANFEKQSGISVKYDSYDSDDTLQAKLLAGSSGYDIVVPTSSYMARQIEAGVYQKIDKSKMPNLANLDPALMKMIADADPGNQYGVPWAWGTDGIGYNVQAVKKALGGDAPIDSWSLLFDPTEYCEILEGVSVIRDESGTVKTVRAGDRFLIPAGFKGTWEVIDPCRKIFVSVEFKA
;
A
#
# COMPACT_ATOMS: atom_id res chain seq x y z
N MET A 1 9.71 -3.27 92.17
CA MET A 1 9.23 -3.03 90.78
C MET A 1 9.28 -4.37 90.04
N LYS A 2 8.13 -4.85 89.53
CA LYS A 2 7.91 -6.25 89.09
C LYS A 2 8.62 -6.59 87.77
N ILE A 3 9.24 -7.77 87.75
CA ILE A 3 9.82 -8.47 86.60
C ILE A 3 8.71 -8.91 85.64
N ARG A 4 8.91 -8.82 84.31
CA ARG A 4 8.31 -9.74 83.34
C ARG A 4 9.26 -10.02 82.16
N HIS A 5 9.60 -11.30 82.02
CA HIS A 5 10.26 -11.89 80.87
C HIS A 5 9.23 -12.09 79.75
N ALA A 6 9.54 -11.68 78.52
CA ALA A 6 8.75 -12.01 77.33
C ALA A 6 9.41 -13.20 76.60
N LYS A 7 8.64 -14.27 76.39
CA LYS A 7 9.06 -15.49 75.69
C LYS A 7 9.14 -15.23 74.18
N LEU A 8 10.20 -15.71 73.54
CA LEU A 8 10.25 -15.92 72.09
C LEU A 8 9.18 -16.96 71.71
N VAL A 9 8.27 -16.59 70.80
CA VAL A 9 7.41 -17.52 70.07
C VAL A 9 8.08 -17.79 68.73
N SER A 10 8.41 -19.06 68.50
CA SER A 10 8.94 -19.59 67.24
C SER A 10 7.95 -19.38 66.11
N LEU A 11 8.34 -18.66 65.06
CA LEU A 11 7.57 -18.46 63.83
C LEU A 11 8.07 -19.46 62.76
N ALA A 12 7.90 -20.76 63.02
CA ALA A 12 8.17 -21.82 62.04
C ALA A 12 6.83 -22.38 61.57
N GLY A 13 6.18 -21.75 60.58
CA GLY A 13 4.88 -22.22 60.13
C GLY A 13 4.19 -21.47 58.99
N THR A 14 4.89 -20.68 58.18
CA THR A 14 4.25 -19.91 57.09
C THR A 14 5.11 -19.82 55.84
N MET A 15 5.70 -20.94 55.40
CA MET A 15 6.50 -21.00 54.17
C MET A 15 6.06 -22.13 53.22
N LEU A 16 4.77 -22.50 53.23
CA LEU A 16 4.23 -23.53 52.32
C LEU A 16 2.99 -23.11 51.52
N CYS A 17 2.42 -21.91 51.77
CA CYS A 17 1.30 -21.38 50.96
C CYS A 17 1.73 -20.37 49.88
N SER A 18 3.01 -20.03 49.77
CA SER A 18 3.48 -19.01 48.81
C SER A 18 3.90 -19.59 47.45
N LEU A 19 4.11 -20.91 47.33
CA LEU A 19 4.56 -21.53 46.08
C LEU A 19 3.42 -21.87 45.11
N THR A 20 2.20 -22.10 45.61
CA THR A 20 1.02 -22.38 44.77
C THR A 20 0.39 -21.11 44.19
N ALA A 21 0.66 -19.92 44.73
CA ALA A 21 0.13 -18.67 44.18
C ALA A 21 0.89 -18.20 42.93
N LEU A 22 2.15 -18.63 42.74
CA LEU A 22 2.98 -18.23 41.60
C LEU A 22 2.66 -19.01 40.32
N SER A 23 2.12 -20.23 40.44
CA SER A 23 1.74 -21.07 39.30
C SER A 23 0.37 -20.72 38.71
N VAL A 24 -0.52 -20.06 39.46
CA VAL A 24 -1.83 -19.61 38.93
C VAL A 24 -1.71 -18.30 38.13
N MET A 25 -0.67 -17.48 38.37
CA MET A 25 -0.44 -16.25 37.60
C MET A 25 0.05 -16.52 36.16
N ASN A 26 0.62 -17.69 35.87
CA ASN A 26 1.06 -18.05 34.52
C ASN A 26 -0.07 -18.62 33.65
N ALA A 27 -1.11 -19.21 34.26
CA ALA A 27 -2.26 -19.74 33.52
C ALA A 27 -3.24 -18.64 33.07
N ALA A 28 -3.25 -17.49 33.75
CA ALA A 28 -4.13 -16.36 33.43
C ALA A 28 -3.65 -15.50 32.23
N ARG A 29 -2.47 -15.77 31.66
CA ARG A 29 -1.94 -15.03 30.49
C ARG A 29 -2.21 -15.68 29.13
N ALA A 30 -2.80 -16.88 29.12
CA ALA A 30 -3.07 -17.63 27.89
C ALA A 30 -4.50 -17.43 27.36
N ALA A 31 -5.38 -16.76 28.11
CA ALA A 31 -6.71 -16.37 27.67
C ALA A 31 -6.68 -14.90 27.21
N ASP A 32 -7.19 -14.61 26.01
CA ASP A 32 -7.38 -13.29 25.37
C ASP A 32 -6.22 -12.65 24.58
N ALA A 33 -5.23 -13.41 24.10
CA ALA A 33 -4.39 -12.89 23.01
C ALA A 33 -5.23 -12.81 21.72
N SER A 34 -5.69 -11.60 21.38
CA SER A 34 -6.37 -11.31 20.12
C SER A 34 -5.56 -10.36 19.25
N LEU A 35 -5.60 -10.58 17.93
CA LEU A 35 -4.95 -9.76 16.92
C LEU A 35 -6.02 -9.16 16.01
N ASN A 36 -6.04 -7.84 15.88
CA ASN A 36 -6.96 -7.12 15.00
C ASN A 36 -6.23 -6.71 13.73
N VAL A 37 -6.67 -7.25 12.59
CA VAL A 37 -6.08 -7.02 11.27
C VAL A 37 -7.09 -6.30 10.38
N TYR A 38 -6.61 -5.28 9.66
CA TYR A 38 -7.39 -4.58 8.63
C TYR A 38 -6.64 -4.60 7.30
N ASN A 39 -7.16 -5.29 6.30
CA ASN A 39 -6.49 -5.50 5.01
C ASN A 39 -7.45 -5.31 3.83
N TRP A 40 -6.93 -5.30 2.61
CA TRP A 40 -7.72 -5.29 1.39
C TRP A 40 -8.65 -6.51 1.30
N SER A 41 -9.82 -6.28 0.72
CA SER A 41 -10.78 -7.33 0.38
C SER A 41 -10.17 -8.29 -0.66
N ASP A 42 -10.49 -9.58 -0.55
CA ASP A 42 -9.99 -10.65 -1.43
C ASP A 42 -8.45 -10.78 -1.52
N TYR A 43 -7.73 -10.35 -0.48
CA TYR A 43 -6.25 -10.25 -0.48
C TYR A 43 -5.52 -11.24 0.44
N ILE A 44 -6.20 -12.32 0.85
CA ILE A 44 -5.65 -13.39 1.70
C ILE A 44 -6.28 -14.74 1.33
N ALA A 45 -5.52 -15.83 1.43
CA ALA A 45 -6.05 -17.17 1.20
C ALA A 45 -7.01 -17.57 2.34
N LYS A 46 -8.09 -18.29 1.98
CA LYS A 46 -9.22 -18.63 2.87
C LYS A 46 -8.82 -19.36 4.16
N ASP A 47 -7.71 -20.09 4.13
CA ASP A 47 -7.22 -20.92 5.24
C ASP A 47 -6.10 -20.25 6.05
N THR A 48 -5.57 -19.09 5.62
CA THR A 48 -4.42 -18.43 6.27
C THR A 48 -4.69 -18.13 7.73
N ILE A 49 -5.86 -17.53 8.03
CA ILE A 49 -6.23 -17.16 9.40
C ILE A 49 -6.46 -18.41 10.24
N ALA A 50 -7.29 -19.35 9.79
CA ALA A 50 -7.56 -20.58 10.54
C ALA A 50 -6.27 -21.39 10.83
N ASN A 51 -5.34 -21.45 9.89
CA ASN A 51 -4.05 -22.10 10.08
C ASN A 51 -3.18 -21.35 11.08
N PHE A 52 -3.16 -20.02 11.05
CA PHE A 52 -2.44 -19.19 12.02
C PHE A 52 -3.00 -19.33 13.43
N GLU A 53 -4.33 -19.24 13.61
CA GLU A 53 -4.99 -19.41 14.91
C GLU A 53 -4.70 -20.80 15.49
N LYS A 54 -4.77 -21.84 14.66
CA LYS A 54 -4.44 -23.22 15.07
C LYS A 54 -2.99 -23.38 15.51
N GLN A 55 -2.04 -22.72 14.84
CA GLN A 55 -0.62 -22.83 15.15
C GLN A 55 -0.20 -22.01 16.36
N SER A 56 -0.76 -20.81 16.51
CA SER A 56 -0.33 -19.84 17.51
C SER A 56 -1.19 -19.85 18.78
N GLY A 57 -2.45 -20.29 18.69
CA GLY A 57 -3.45 -20.12 19.74
C GLY A 57 -3.96 -18.68 19.89
N ILE A 58 -3.58 -17.77 18.99
CA ILE A 58 -4.02 -16.37 18.98
C ILE A 58 -5.27 -16.25 18.13
N SER A 59 -6.34 -15.65 18.66
CA SER A 59 -7.55 -15.36 17.90
C SER A 59 -7.34 -14.14 17.00
N VAL A 60 -7.84 -14.16 15.76
CA VAL A 60 -7.70 -13.05 14.82
C VAL A 60 -9.06 -12.48 14.46
N LYS A 61 -9.25 -11.19 14.73
CA LYS A 61 -10.32 -10.41 14.13
C LYS A 61 -9.81 -9.81 12.82
N TYR A 62 -10.36 -10.25 11.70
CA TYR A 62 -9.95 -9.79 10.36
C TYR A 62 -11.09 -8.99 9.72
N ASP A 63 -10.88 -7.68 9.57
CA ASP A 63 -11.77 -6.79 8.84
C ASP A 63 -11.16 -6.44 7.47
N SER A 64 -11.99 -6.07 6.48
CA SER A 64 -11.50 -5.66 5.16
C SER A 64 -11.96 -4.27 4.72
N TYR A 65 -11.19 -3.66 3.81
CA TYR A 65 -11.51 -2.42 3.12
C TYR A 65 -11.23 -2.52 1.61
N ASP A 66 -11.58 -1.46 0.88
CA ASP A 66 -11.55 -1.37 -0.58
C ASP A 66 -10.81 -0.13 -1.11
N SER A 67 -10.34 0.76 -0.23
CA SER A 67 -9.53 1.92 -0.60
C SER A 67 -8.58 2.36 0.52
N ASP A 68 -7.45 2.94 0.13
CA ASP A 68 -6.52 3.55 1.09
C ASP A 68 -7.15 4.76 1.82
N ASP A 69 -8.10 5.47 1.20
CA ASP A 69 -8.82 6.58 1.84
C ASP A 69 -9.68 6.08 3.02
N THR A 70 -10.38 4.96 2.84
CA THR A 70 -11.13 4.30 3.93
C THR A 70 -10.19 3.93 5.09
N LEU A 71 -9.03 3.35 4.77
CA LEU A 71 -8.01 3.03 5.79
C LEU A 71 -7.49 4.31 6.47
N GLN A 72 -7.11 5.32 5.70
CA GLN A 72 -6.52 6.55 6.21
C GLN A 72 -7.48 7.30 7.14
N ALA A 73 -8.76 7.42 6.78
CA ALA A 73 -9.78 8.04 7.62
C ALA A 73 -9.85 7.36 8.99
N LYS A 74 -9.74 6.03 9.03
CA LYS A 74 -9.80 5.24 10.27
C LYS A 74 -8.54 5.38 11.13
N LEU A 75 -7.37 5.47 10.50
CA LEU A 75 -6.10 5.68 11.21
C LEU A 75 -6.00 7.09 11.81
N LEU A 76 -6.40 8.12 11.05
CA LEU A 76 -6.31 9.52 11.48
C LEU A 76 -7.38 9.92 12.51
N ALA A 77 -8.49 9.18 12.60
CA ALA A 77 -9.47 9.34 13.67
C ALA A 77 -8.89 9.02 15.07
N GLY A 78 -7.72 8.34 15.13
CA GLY A 78 -7.10 7.87 16.35
C GLY A 78 -7.76 6.59 16.90
N SER A 79 -7.00 5.82 17.67
CA SER A 79 -7.48 4.57 18.30
C SER A 79 -8.21 3.63 17.33
N SER A 80 -7.60 3.37 16.17
CA SER A 80 -8.20 2.59 15.07
C SER A 80 -8.70 1.20 15.50
N GLY A 81 -8.15 0.66 16.59
CA GLY A 81 -8.46 -0.67 17.11
C GLY A 81 -7.79 -1.79 16.33
N TYR A 82 -6.81 -1.48 15.47
CA TYR A 82 -6.07 -2.47 14.69
C TYR A 82 -4.59 -2.51 15.06
N ASP A 83 -4.07 -3.73 15.09
CA ASP A 83 -2.67 -4.04 15.35
C ASP A 83 -1.86 -4.11 14.05
N ILE A 84 -2.49 -4.60 12.98
CA ILE A 84 -1.89 -4.71 11.64
C ILE A 84 -2.81 -4.07 10.61
N VAL A 85 -2.24 -3.19 9.77
CA VAL A 85 -2.90 -2.61 8.60
C VAL A 85 -1.99 -2.72 7.37
N VAL A 86 -2.59 -2.68 6.18
CA VAL A 86 -1.86 -3.00 4.92
C VAL A 86 -2.00 -1.89 3.85
N PRO A 87 -1.58 -0.64 4.13
CA PRO A 87 -1.69 0.47 3.17
C PRO A 87 -0.85 0.22 1.92
N THR A 88 -1.16 0.92 0.81
CA THR A 88 -0.19 1.06 -0.29
C THR A 88 1.02 1.88 0.16
N SER A 89 2.17 1.68 -0.48
CA SER A 89 3.43 2.36 -0.12
C SER A 89 3.33 3.89 -0.17
N SER A 90 2.55 4.44 -1.10
CA SER A 90 2.33 5.89 -1.24
C SER A 90 1.53 6.49 -0.08
N TYR A 91 0.56 5.75 0.47
CA TYR A 91 -0.14 6.15 1.69
C TYR A 91 0.72 5.93 2.93
N MET A 92 1.43 4.80 2.98
CA MET A 92 2.34 4.47 4.07
C MET A 92 3.36 5.59 4.31
N ALA A 93 3.97 6.13 3.26
CA ALA A 93 4.94 7.22 3.38
C ALA A 93 4.38 8.43 4.15
N ARG A 94 3.21 8.93 3.73
CA ARG A 94 2.53 10.06 4.39
C ARG A 94 2.09 9.72 5.82
N GLN A 95 1.70 8.47 6.07
CA GLN A 95 1.29 8.00 7.40
C GLN A 95 2.48 7.83 8.36
N ILE A 96 3.65 7.44 7.86
CA ILE A 96 4.91 7.44 8.63
C ILE A 96 5.27 8.86 9.06
N GLU A 97 5.20 9.83 8.13
CA GLU A 97 5.43 11.24 8.44
C GLU A 97 4.45 11.78 9.49
N ALA A 98 3.19 11.34 9.43
CA ALA A 98 2.16 11.68 10.41
C ALA A 98 2.29 10.92 11.76
N GLY A 99 3.30 10.04 11.91
CA GLY A 99 3.56 9.32 13.16
C GLY A 99 2.53 8.23 13.49
N VAL A 100 1.83 7.70 12.49
CA VAL A 100 0.78 6.70 12.69
C VAL A 100 1.33 5.35 13.14
N TYR A 101 2.57 5.01 12.74
CA TYR A 101 3.16 3.70 12.95
C TYR A 101 4.30 3.71 13.97
N GLN A 102 4.38 2.64 14.75
CA GLN A 102 5.57 2.32 15.53
C GLN A 102 6.62 1.63 14.65
N LYS A 103 7.90 1.74 15.02
CA LYS A 103 8.96 0.97 14.36
C LYS A 103 8.82 -0.51 14.70
N ILE A 104 9.07 -1.37 13.71
CA ILE A 104 9.07 -2.82 13.92
C ILE A 104 10.40 -3.30 14.50
N ASP A 105 10.32 -4.18 15.50
CA ASP A 105 11.48 -4.87 16.05
C ASP A 105 11.87 -6.05 15.15
N LYS A 106 12.77 -5.79 14.20
CA LYS A 106 13.21 -6.80 13.22
C LYS A 106 13.87 -8.02 13.86
N SER A 107 14.38 -7.93 15.10
CA SER A 107 14.98 -9.09 15.78
C SER A 107 13.96 -10.19 16.08
N LYS A 108 12.67 -9.85 16.14
CA LYS A 108 11.55 -10.78 16.35
C LYS A 108 10.99 -11.37 15.05
N MET A 109 11.54 -10.98 13.90
CA MET A 109 11.03 -11.37 12.59
C MET A 109 12.13 -12.06 11.76
N PRO A 110 12.59 -13.27 12.17
CA PRO A 110 13.67 -13.97 11.47
C PRO A 110 13.31 -14.26 10.00
N ASN A 111 12.03 -14.39 9.68
CA ASN A 111 11.53 -14.65 8.34
C ASN A 111 11.65 -13.45 7.37
N LEU A 112 12.06 -12.26 7.84
CA LEU A 112 12.38 -11.14 6.94
C LEU A 112 13.54 -11.48 5.99
N ALA A 113 14.37 -12.47 6.34
CA ALA A 113 15.42 -12.99 5.46
C ALA A 113 14.89 -13.57 4.14
N ASN A 114 13.59 -13.89 4.04
CA ASN A 114 12.96 -14.44 2.85
C ASN A 114 12.50 -13.37 1.84
N LEU A 115 12.60 -12.08 2.18
CA LEU A 115 12.12 -10.99 1.33
C LEU A 115 13.08 -10.71 0.17
N ASP A 116 12.50 -10.34 -0.98
CA ASP A 116 13.27 -9.94 -2.16
C ASP A 116 14.02 -8.62 -1.89
N PRO A 117 15.36 -8.59 -1.99
CA PRO A 117 16.16 -7.38 -1.80
C PRO A 117 15.80 -6.24 -2.75
N ALA A 118 15.35 -6.52 -3.97
CA ALA A 118 14.94 -5.51 -4.94
C ALA A 118 13.65 -4.81 -4.51
N LEU A 119 12.64 -5.57 -4.06
CA LEU A 119 11.40 -5.00 -3.52
C LEU A 119 11.66 -4.19 -2.26
N MET A 120 12.54 -4.68 -1.37
CA MET A 120 12.92 -3.95 -0.17
C MET A 120 13.58 -2.61 -0.48
N LYS A 121 14.42 -2.56 -1.52
CA LYS A 121 15.02 -1.31 -2.01
C LYS A 121 13.97 -0.33 -2.54
N MET A 122 12.97 -0.81 -3.29
CA MET A 122 11.88 0.04 -3.79
C MET A 122 11.03 0.61 -2.65
N ILE A 123 10.72 -0.20 -1.65
CA ILE A 123 9.90 0.23 -0.50
C ILE A 123 10.64 1.24 0.37
N ALA A 124 11.98 1.27 0.35
CA ALA A 124 12.77 2.20 1.12
C ALA A 124 12.52 3.68 0.77
N ASP A 125 11.97 3.97 -0.41
CA ASP A 125 11.54 5.32 -0.80
C ASP A 125 10.35 5.80 0.04
N ALA A 126 9.45 4.88 0.42
CA ALA A 126 8.30 5.16 1.29
C ALA A 126 8.60 4.96 2.78
N ASP A 127 9.49 4.03 3.11
CA ASP A 127 9.89 3.69 4.48
C ASP A 127 11.44 3.64 4.57
N PRO A 128 12.10 4.79 4.82
CA PRO A 128 13.55 4.86 4.89
C PRO A 128 14.17 3.88 5.90
N GLY A 129 14.94 2.92 5.40
CA GLY A 129 15.54 1.85 6.20
C GLY A 129 14.59 0.68 6.51
N ASN A 130 13.42 0.65 5.88
CA ASN A 130 12.35 -0.34 6.06
C ASN A 130 12.00 -0.55 7.53
N GLN A 131 11.79 0.53 8.28
CA GLN A 131 11.69 0.57 9.74
C GLN A 131 10.27 0.32 10.26
N TYR A 132 9.25 0.43 9.42
CA TYR A 132 7.84 0.45 9.82
C TYR A 132 7.01 -0.65 9.14
N GLY A 133 7.32 -1.00 7.89
CA GLY A 133 6.51 -1.92 7.07
C GLY A 133 7.21 -3.21 6.65
N VAL A 134 6.41 -4.20 6.28
CA VAL A 134 6.84 -5.44 5.61
C VAL A 134 6.05 -5.58 4.31
N PRO A 135 6.70 -5.83 3.16
CA PRO A 135 6.01 -6.07 1.90
C PRO A 135 5.08 -7.28 2.02
N TRP A 136 3.79 -7.10 1.70
CA TRP A 136 2.81 -8.18 1.66
C TRP A 136 2.64 -8.73 0.25
N ALA A 137 2.26 -7.86 -0.68
CA ALA A 137 2.11 -8.17 -2.10
C ALA A 137 2.29 -6.89 -2.93
N TRP A 138 2.53 -7.05 -4.23
CA TRP A 138 2.64 -5.96 -5.19
C TRP A 138 2.04 -6.38 -6.53
N GLY A 139 1.72 -5.40 -7.36
CA GLY A 139 1.19 -5.62 -8.70
C GLY A 139 1.21 -4.33 -9.50
N THR A 140 0.50 -4.34 -10.62
CA THR A 140 0.35 -3.19 -11.51
C THR A 140 -1.12 -2.93 -11.76
N ASP A 141 -1.51 -1.67 -11.76
CA ASP A 141 -2.82 -1.27 -12.29
C ASP A 141 -2.79 -1.35 -13.81
N GLY A 142 -3.76 -2.05 -14.39
CA GLY A 142 -3.81 -2.30 -15.83
C GLY A 142 -5.24 -2.46 -16.33
N ILE A 143 -5.38 -2.81 -17.59
CA ILE A 143 -6.69 -2.95 -18.23
C ILE A 143 -7.11 -4.42 -18.22
N GLY A 144 -8.10 -4.75 -17.39
CA GLY A 144 -8.81 -6.03 -17.46
C GLY A 144 -9.95 -5.96 -18.48
N TYR A 145 -9.98 -6.85 -19.48
CA TYR A 145 -11.01 -6.82 -20.52
C TYR A 145 -11.45 -8.23 -20.97
N ASN A 146 -12.68 -8.32 -21.50
CA ASN A 146 -13.17 -9.52 -22.16
C ASN A 146 -12.71 -9.54 -23.63
N VAL A 147 -11.80 -10.45 -23.97
CA VAL A 147 -11.18 -10.56 -25.30
C VAL A 147 -12.23 -10.66 -26.43
N GLN A 148 -13.29 -11.44 -26.24
CA GLN A 148 -14.30 -11.65 -27.28
C GLN A 148 -15.18 -10.41 -27.46
N ALA A 149 -15.52 -9.74 -26.36
CA ALA A 149 -16.31 -8.51 -26.41
C ALA A 149 -15.54 -7.38 -27.10
N VAL A 150 -14.25 -7.20 -26.76
CA VAL A 150 -13.39 -6.19 -27.39
C VAL A 150 -13.23 -6.45 -28.88
N LYS A 151 -12.91 -7.69 -29.29
CA LYS A 151 -12.79 -8.04 -30.72
C LYS A 151 -14.09 -7.79 -31.49
N LYS A 152 -15.24 -8.09 -30.88
CA LYS A 152 -16.55 -7.85 -31.49
C LYS A 152 -16.86 -6.36 -31.64
N ALA A 153 -16.46 -5.53 -30.67
CA ALA A 153 -16.77 -4.11 -30.66
C ALA A 153 -15.79 -3.26 -31.48
N LEU A 154 -14.49 -3.56 -31.40
CA LEU A 154 -13.40 -2.73 -31.93
C LEU A 154 -12.65 -3.37 -33.10
N GLY A 155 -12.94 -4.63 -33.43
CA GLY A 155 -12.26 -5.37 -34.49
C GLY A 155 -10.99 -6.09 -34.03
N GLY A 156 -10.30 -6.74 -34.99
CA GLY A 156 -9.11 -7.56 -34.72
C GLY A 156 -7.86 -6.77 -34.34
N ASP A 157 -7.78 -5.51 -34.78
CA ASP A 157 -6.60 -4.65 -34.64
C ASP A 157 -6.71 -3.66 -33.46
N ALA A 158 -7.61 -3.95 -32.50
CA ALA A 158 -7.76 -3.12 -31.31
C ALA A 158 -6.44 -3.05 -30.51
N PRO A 159 -6.03 -1.88 -30.00
CA PRO A 159 -4.73 -1.67 -29.34
C PRO A 159 -4.73 -2.19 -27.89
N ILE A 160 -4.96 -3.49 -27.72
CA ILE A 160 -5.17 -4.16 -26.42
C ILE A 160 -3.94 -4.21 -25.51
N ASP A 161 -2.77 -3.87 -26.05
CA ASP A 161 -1.48 -3.74 -25.36
C ASP A 161 -1.14 -2.28 -25.00
N SER A 162 -2.08 -1.36 -25.18
CA SER A 162 -1.87 0.08 -24.99
C SER A 162 -2.99 0.72 -24.16
N TRP A 163 -2.62 1.73 -23.37
CA TRP A 163 -3.59 2.60 -22.69
C TRP A 163 -4.51 3.34 -23.68
N SER A 164 -4.11 3.46 -24.95
CA SER A 164 -4.96 4.00 -26.02
C SER A 164 -6.23 3.20 -26.28
N LEU A 165 -6.35 1.98 -25.75
CA LEU A 165 -7.62 1.25 -25.75
C LEU A 165 -8.74 2.01 -25.01
N LEU A 166 -8.39 2.73 -23.95
CA LEU A 166 -9.33 3.52 -23.13
C LEU A 166 -9.08 5.03 -23.26
N PHE A 167 -7.84 5.43 -23.50
CA PHE A 167 -7.37 6.81 -23.46
C PHE A 167 -6.70 7.20 -24.77
N ASP A 168 -7.50 7.58 -25.77
CA ASP A 168 -7.00 8.14 -27.03
C ASP A 168 -7.65 9.51 -27.31
N PRO A 169 -7.37 10.53 -26.49
CA PRO A 169 -7.98 11.83 -26.64
C PRO A 169 -7.37 12.59 -27.82
N THR A 170 -8.17 13.46 -28.44
CA THR A 170 -7.62 14.50 -29.32
C THR A 170 -7.00 15.59 -28.44
N GLU A 171 -5.75 15.97 -28.67
CA GLU A 171 -5.12 17.04 -27.90
C GLU A 171 -5.24 18.38 -28.61
N TYR A 172 -5.77 19.40 -27.95
CA TYR A 172 -5.53 20.80 -28.34
C TYR A 172 -4.19 21.24 -27.79
N CYS A 173 -3.34 21.85 -28.61
CA CYS A 173 -2.04 22.39 -28.23
C CYS A 173 -1.92 23.86 -28.61
N GLU A 174 -1.31 24.66 -27.73
CA GLU A 174 -0.81 26.01 -28.01
C GLU A 174 0.68 26.09 -27.65
N ILE A 175 1.50 26.49 -28.61
CA ILE A 175 2.93 26.73 -28.36
C ILE A 175 3.08 28.13 -27.80
N LEU A 176 3.65 28.23 -26.60
CA LEU A 176 3.94 29.51 -25.96
C LEU A 176 5.30 30.03 -26.39
N GLU A 177 6.30 29.15 -26.51
CA GLU A 177 7.70 29.47 -26.80
C GLU A 177 8.37 28.33 -27.59
N GLY A 178 9.44 28.65 -28.33
CA GLY A 178 10.26 27.67 -29.06
C GLY A 178 9.70 27.24 -30.41
N VAL A 179 10.35 26.24 -31.01
CA VAL A 179 10.04 25.68 -32.32
C VAL A 179 10.18 24.17 -32.29
N SER A 180 9.17 23.45 -32.79
CA SER A 180 9.21 22.01 -33.00
C SER A 180 8.74 21.64 -34.40
N VAL A 181 9.20 20.50 -34.92
CA VAL A 181 8.74 19.92 -36.17
C VAL A 181 8.01 18.62 -35.87
N ILE A 182 6.72 18.60 -36.20
CA ILE A 182 5.85 17.44 -36.06
C ILE A 182 5.84 16.71 -37.40
N ARG A 183 6.08 15.39 -37.38
CA ARG A 183 6.02 14.53 -38.57
C ARG A 183 5.11 13.35 -38.28
N ASP A 184 4.08 13.15 -39.09
CA ASP A 184 3.22 11.95 -38.99
C ASP A 184 3.78 10.77 -39.79
N GLU A 185 3.21 9.58 -39.57
CA GLU A 185 3.58 8.35 -40.30
C GLU A 185 3.35 8.42 -41.82
N SER A 186 2.47 9.31 -42.30
CA SER A 186 2.27 9.55 -43.73
C SER A 186 3.38 10.39 -44.37
N GLY A 187 4.28 10.94 -43.55
CA GLY A 187 5.36 11.83 -43.97
C GLY A 187 4.96 13.30 -44.01
N THR A 188 3.74 13.67 -43.58
CA THR A 188 3.32 15.07 -43.47
C THR A 188 4.13 15.74 -42.38
N VAL A 189 4.66 16.93 -42.69
CA VAL A 189 5.50 17.72 -41.78
C VAL A 189 4.83 19.04 -41.45
N LYS A 190 4.80 19.39 -40.17
CA LYS A 190 4.33 20.67 -39.68
C LYS A 190 5.33 21.27 -38.68
N THR A 191 5.91 22.41 -39.03
CA THR A 191 6.66 23.22 -38.08
C THR A 191 5.70 24.04 -37.23
N VAL A 192 5.81 23.93 -35.91
CA VAL A 192 5.01 24.67 -34.93
C VAL A 192 5.92 25.60 -34.11
N ARG A 193 5.47 26.82 -33.87
CA ARG A 193 6.22 27.88 -33.19
C ARG A 193 5.31 28.67 -32.24
N ALA A 194 5.91 29.52 -31.39
CA ALA A 194 5.18 30.41 -30.49
C ALA A 194 3.98 31.09 -31.17
N GLY A 195 2.79 30.97 -30.57
CA GLY A 195 1.51 31.46 -31.07
C GLY A 195 0.70 30.45 -31.89
N ASP A 196 1.30 29.34 -32.35
CA ASP A 196 0.58 28.31 -33.09
C ASP A 196 -0.37 27.53 -32.18
N ARG A 197 -1.60 27.34 -32.67
CA ARG A 197 -2.67 26.56 -32.04
C ARG A 197 -3.13 25.46 -32.98
N PHE A 198 -3.21 24.22 -32.51
CA PHE A 198 -3.56 23.09 -33.37
C PHE A 198 -4.10 21.91 -32.58
N LEU A 199 -4.72 20.99 -33.30
CA LEU A 199 -5.14 19.70 -32.77
C LEU A 199 -4.13 18.62 -33.16
N ILE A 200 -3.84 17.72 -32.23
CA ILE A 200 -3.29 16.40 -32.49
C ILE A 200 -4.46 15.42 -32.42
N PRO A 201 -4.87 14.82 -33.55
CA PRO A 201 -6.00 13.92 -33.55
C PRO A 201 -5.73 12.69 -32.68
N ALA A 202 -6.80 12.12 -32.12
CA ALA A 202 -6.76 10.78 -31.55
C ALA A 202 -6.11 9.80 -32.54
N GLY A 203 -5.24 8.93 -32.04
CA GLY A 203 -4.50 7.95 -32.82
C GLY A 203 -3.33 8.53 -33.61
N PHE A 204 -2.91 9.78 -33.34
CA PHE A 204 -1.73 10.36 -33.98
C PHE A 204 -0.50 9.48 -33.73
N LYS A 205 0.18 9.11 -34.82
CA LYS A 205 1.46 8.42 -34.80
C LYS A 205 2.48 9.25 -35.58
N GLY A 206 3.61 9.53 -34.94
CA GLY A 206 4.60 10.44 -35.50
C GLY A 206 5.68 10.85 -34.51
N THR A 207 6.56 11.76 -34.94
CA THR A 207 7.65 12.30 -34.13
C THR A 207 7.46 13.79 -33.86
N TRP A 208 7.93 14.21 -32.70
CA TRP A 208 8.14 15.62 -32.37
C TRP A 208 9.64 15.88 -32.26
N GLU A 209 10.18 16.59 -33.23
CA GLU A 209 11.56 17.04 -33.22
C GLU A 209 11.62 18.44 -32.61
N VAL A 210 12.29 18.58 -31.47
CA VAL A 210 12.47 19.87 -30.80
C VAL A 210 13.64 20.59 -31.45
N ILE A 211 13.38 21.67 -32.16
CA ILE A 211 14.40 22.50 -32.79
C ILE A 211 14.94 23.51 -31.77
N ASP A 212 14.02 24.22 -31.10
CA ASP A 212 14.28 25.07 -29.94
C ASP A 212 13.39 24.60 -28.78
N PRO A 213 13.88 24.59 -27.52
CA PRO A 213 13.09 24.15 -26.36
C PRO A 213 11.69 24.77 -26.32
N CYS A 214 10.67 23.92 -26.45
CA CYS A 214 9.28 24.36 -26.51
C CYS A 214 8.62 24.40 -25.14
N ARG A 215 7.89 25.48 -24.87
CA ARG A 215 6.88 25.53 -23.80
C ARG A 215 5.51 25.52 -24.45
N LYS A 216 4.65 24.57 -24.04
CA LYS A 216 3.29 24.43 -24.58
C LYS A 216 2.27 24.26 -23.47
N ILE A 217 1.03 24.68 -23.75
CA ILE A 217 -0.15 24.25 -23.01
C ILE A 217 -0.90 23.27 -23.89
N PHE A 218 -1.41 22.20 -23.30
CA PHE A 218 -2.26 21.26 -24.00
C PHE A 218 -3.48 20.88 -23.15
N VAL A 219 -4.56 20.50 -23.83
CA VAL A 219 -5.78 19.99 -23.23
C VAL A 219 -6.19 18.74 -24.00
N SER A 220 -6.35 17.62 -23.31
CA SER A 220 -6.98 16.42 -23.86
C SER A 220 -8.48 16.64 -23.99
N VAL A 221 -8.99 16.51 -25.20
CA VAL A 221 -10.39 16.73 -25.56
C VAL A 221 -11.00 15.40 -25.95
N GLU A 222 -12.04 14.99 -25.21
CA GLU A 222 -12.93 13.90 -25.61
C GLU A 222 -14.17 14.51 -26.27
N PHE A 223 -14.36 14.22 -27.55
CA PHE A 223 -15.60 14.54 -28.23
C PHE A 223 -16.61 13.42 -27.92
N LYS A 224 -17.54 13.68 -26.99
CA LYS A 224 -18.72 12.82 -26.85
C LYS A 224 -19.60 13.03 -28.10
N ALA A 225 -19.83 11.95 -28.85
CA ALA A 225 -20.86 11.88 -29.88
C ALA A 225 -22.26 11.90 -29.28
#